data_AF-A0A183FZT0-F1
#
_entry.id   AF-A0A183FZT0-F1
#
_cell.length_a   1.000
_cell.length_b   1.000
_cell.length_c   1.000
_cell.angle_alpha   90.00
_cell.angle_beta   90.00
_cell.angle_gamma   90.00
#
_symmetry.space_group_name_H-M   'P 1'
#
loop_
_entity.id
_entity.type
_entity.pdbx_description
1 polymer ?
#
loop_
_entity_poly.entity_id
_entity_poly.type
_entity_poly.pdbx_seq_one_letter_code
_entity_poly.pdbx_strand_id
1 'polypeptide(L)'
;LVTEKLPRLAAHLRQFEVDLSLFALSWFLTCFVDVMPHQIYLPIFDDFLYEGNKSLFRFALAILKMCEPAVLQSKTVSMVHACLSRPRQFVTDYRTLAQVGFSKLYQAYNSSLKATIPREKTLSIQTIPSGAIDQIQPPNVGFSS
;
A
#
# COMPACT_ATOMS: atom_id res chain seq x y z
N LEU A 1 12.93 2.36 -18.24
CA LEU A 1 12.53 2.13 -16.83
C LEU A 1 11.54 0.97 -16.68
N VAL A 2 10.33 1.04 -17.25
CA VAL A 2 9.32 -0.03 -17.09
C VAL A 2 9.78 -1.34 -17.74
N THR A 3 10.32 -1.31 -18.95
CA THR A 3 10.88 -2.50 -19.63
C THR A 3 12.03 -3.17 -18.87
N GLU A 4 12.75 -2.41 -18.04
CA GLU A 4 13.89 -2.89 -17.27
C GLU A 4 13.45 -3.43 -15.89
N LYS A 5 12.45 -2.81 -15.26
CA LYS A 5 11.97 -3.17 -13.92
C LYS A 5 10.81 -4.17 -13.94
N LEU A 6 10.00 -4.17 -15.00
CA LEU A 6 8.81 -5.00 -15.19
C LEU A 6 8.77 -5.53 -16.64
N PRO A 7 9.72 -6.39 -17.04
CA PRO A 7 9.83 -6.86 -18.42
C PRO A 7 8.61 -7.68 -18.86
N ARG A 8 8.01 -8.43 -17.92
CA ARG A 8 6.81 -9.26 -18.18
C ARG A 8 5.59 -8.39 -18.51
N LEU A 9 5.36 -7.36 -17.72
CA LEU A 9 4.31 -6.37 -17.97
C LEU A 9 4.51 -5.67 -19.31
N ALA A 10 5.74 -5.21 -19.59
CA ALA A 10 6.06 -4.52 -20.83
C ALA A 10 5.88 -5.41 -22.08
N ALA A 11 6.21 -6.70 -21.99
CA ALA A 11 5.97 -7.66 -23.07
C ALA A 11 4.47 -7.86 -23.32
N HIS A 12 3.68 -8.02 -22.26
CA HIS A 12 2.21 -8.17 -22.37
C HIS A 12 1.56 -6.93 -22.98
N LEU A 13 1.97 -5.73 -22.52
CA LEU A 13 1.46 -4.46 -23.06
C LEU A 13 1.80 -4.29 -24.55
N ARG A 14 3.00 -4.70 -24.98
CA ARG A 14 3.38 -4.70 -26.40
C ARG A 14 2.57 -5.68 -27.23
N GLN A 15 2.25 -6.86 -26.69
CA GLN A 15 1.42 -7.85 -27.39
C GLN A 15 0.00 -7.32 -27.65
N PHE A 16 -0.51 -6.47 -26.76
CA PHE A 16 -1.83 -5.84 -26.88
C PHE A 16 -1.79 -4.43 -27.50
N GLU A 17 -0.63 -3.98 -28.00
CA GLU A 17 -0.42 -2.65 -28.58
C GLU A 17 -0.89 -1.50 -27.66
N VAL A 18 -0.72 -1.66 -26.34
CA VAL A 18 -1.13 -0.67 -25.35
C VAL A 18 0.02 0.28 -25.02
N ASP A 19 -0.14 1.55 -25.35
CA ASP A 19 0.83 2.60 -25.06
C ASP A 19 0.75 3.09 -23.61
N LEU A 20 1.55 2.46 -22.75
CA LEU A 20 1.67 2.85 -21.34
C LEU A 20 2.09 4.32 -21.15
N SER A 21 2.85 4.89 -22.09
CA SER A 21 3.30 6.28 -22.05
C SER A 21 2.13 7.27 -22.00
N LEU A 22 1.01 6.98 -22.66
CA LEU A 22 -0.17 7.84 -22.66
C LEU A 22 -0.83 7.89 -21.28
N PHE A 23 -0.92 6.75 -20.61
CA PHE A 23 -1.44 6.67 -19.24
C PHE A 23 -0.51 7.36 -18.26
N ALA A 24 0.80 7.09 -18.33
CA ALA A 24 1.78 7.71 -17.46
C ALA A 24 1.80 9.24 -17.62
N LEU A 25 1.69 9.73 -18.86
CA LEU A 25 1.58 11.16 -19.14
C LEU A 25 0.32 11.75 -18.51
N SER A 26 -0.84 11.10 -18.68
CA SER A 26 -2.09 11.53 -18.06
C SER A 26 -1.98 11.57 -16.53
N TRP A 27 -1.35 10.57 -15.92
CA TRP A 27 -1.14 10.52 -14.47
C TRP A 27 -0.21 11.65 -13.99
N PHE A 28 0.84 11.94 -14.74
CA PHE A 28 1.79 13.00 -14.40
C PHE A 28 1.20 14.40 -14.59
N LEU A 29 0.45 14.63 -15.68
CA LEU A 29 -0.22 15.91 -15.94
C LEU A 29 -1.26 16.22 -14.88
N THR A 30 -1.99 15.21 -14.41
CA THR A 30 -3.00 15.35 -13.35
C THR A 30 -2.40 15.23 -11.95
N CYS A 31 -1.08 15.04 -11.81
CA CYS A 31 -0.42 14.77 -10.52
C CYS A 31 -1.12 13.69 -9.68
N PHE A 32 -1.66 12.66 -10.33
CA PHE A 32 -2.47 11.60 -9.73
C PHE A 32 -3.79 12.05 -9.06
N VAL A 33 -4.18 13.32 -9.16
CA VAL A 33 -5.36 13.90 -8.49
C VAL A 33 -6.66 13.26 -8.99
N ASP A 34 -6.77 13.05 -10.30
CA ASP A 34 -7.99 12.48 -10.91
C ASP A 34 -8.09 10.96 -10.70
N VAL A 35 -6.94 10.32 -10.50
CA VAL A 35 -6.88 8.86 -10.35
C VAL A 35 -6.93 8.40 -8.91
N MET A 36 -6.68 9.22 -7.88
CA MET A 36 -6.59 8.79 -6.47
C MET A 36 -7.34 9.71 -5.49
N PRO A 37 -7.77 9.22 -4.31
CA PRO A 37 -8.37 10.09 -3.29
C PRO A 37 -7.31 11.03 -2.67
N HIS A 38 -7.78 12.15 -2.10
CA HIS A 38 -6.94 13.14 -1.40
C HIS A 38 -6.05 12.55 -0.30
N GLN A 39 -6.53 11.51 0.38
CA GLN A 39 -5.77 10.78 1.38
C GLN A 39 -4.48 10.13 0.84
N ILE A 40 -4.40 9.91 -0.49
CA ILE A 40 -3.25 9.26 -1.13
C ILE A 40 -2.50 10.24 -2.03
N TYR A 41 -3.18 11.07 -2.83
CA TYR A 41 -2.47 11.97 -3.73
C TYR A 41 -1.80 13.14 -2.97
N LEU A 42 -2.33 13.62 -1.83
CA LEU A 42 -1.72 14.74 -1.10
C LEU A 42 -0.31 14.39 -0.60
N PRO A 43 -0.06 13.25 0.08
CA PRO A 43 1.30 12.87 0.47
C PRO A 43 2.24 12.64 -0.72
N ILE A 44 1.73 12.06 -1.82
CA ILE A 44 2.49 11.92 -3.08
C ILE A 44 2.91 13.29 -3.61
N PHE A 45 1.99 14.25 -3.53
CA PHE A 45 2.21 15.62 -3.98
C PHE A 45 3.22 16.34 -3.08
N ASP A 46 3.15 16.14 -1.76
CA ASP A 46 4.15 16.64 -0.82
C ASP A 46 5.55 16.07 -1.13
N ASP A 47 5.65 14.77 -1.39
CA ASP A 47 6.92 14.13 -1.81
C ASP A 47 7.40 14.65 -3.17
N PHE A 48 6.48 14.95 -4.09
CA PHE A 48 6.80 15.53 -5.39
C PHE A 48 7.34 16.96 -5.25
N LEU A 49 6.78 17.78 -4.37
CA LEU A 49 7.30 19.12 -4.11
C LEU A 49 8.69 19.07 -3.46
N TYR A 50 8.98 18.04 -2.65
CA TYR A 50 10.26 17.86 -1.98
C TYR A 50 11.36 17.25 -2.87
N GLU A 51 11.12 16.08 -3.49
CA GLU A 51 12.11 15.37 -4.32
C GLU A 51 12.04 15.74 -5.82
N GLY A 52 10.96 16.39 -6.26
CA GLY A 52 10.69 16.69 -7.66
C GLY A 52 10.13 15.50 -8.44
N ASN A 53 10.29 15.55 -9.77
CA ASN A 53 9.77 14.57 -10.72
C ASN A 53 10.23 13.11 -10.46
N LYS A 54 11.37 12.92 -9.77
CA LYS A 54 11.87 11.58 -9.39
C LYS A 54 10.87 10.80 -8.55
N SER A 55 10.14 11.49 -7.67
CA SER A 55 9.12 10.87 -6.82
C SER A 55 7.94 10.34 -7.67
N LEU A 56 7.46 11.13 -8.65
CA LEU A 56 6.39 10.70 -9.56
C LEU A 56 6.72 9.42 -10.32
N PHE A 57 7.96 9.28 -10.81
CA PHE A 57 8.39 8.05 -11.49
C PHE A 57 8.40 6.84 -10.56
N ARG A 58 8.80 7.01 -9.29
CA ARG A 58 8.76 5.94 -8.28
C ARG A 58 7.33 5.50 -8.02
N PHE A 59 6.42 6.46 -7.85
CA PHE A 59 5.01 6.17 -7.62
C PHE A 59 4.33 5.56 -8.84
N ALA A 60 4.56 6.06 -10.06
CA ALA A 60 4.04 5.43 -11.27
C ALA A 60 4.52 3.99 -11.43
N LEU A 61 5.80 3.72 -11.15
CA LEU A 61 6.33 2.37 -11.19
C LEU A 61 5.72 1.47 -10.10
N ALA A 62 5.48 2.01 -8.91
CA ALA A 62 4.81 1.29 -7.83
C ALA A 62 3.37 0.91 -8.21
N ILE A 63 2.62 1.86 -8.77
CA ILE A 63 1.26 1.63 -9.30
C ILE A 63 1.29 0.53 -10.35
N LEU A 64 2.22 0.60 -11.30
CA LEU A 64 2.36 -0.41 -12.35
C LEU A 64 2.68 -1.78 -11.80
N LYS A 65 3.53 -1.85 -10.77
CA LYS A 65 3.86 -3.10 -10.09
C LYS A 65 2.65 -3.70 -9.36
N MET A 66 1.77 -2.87 -8.81
CA MET A 66 0.51 -3.33 -8.21
C MET A 66 -0.51 -3.77 -9.27
N CYS A 67 -0.51 -3.12 -10.44
CA CYS A 67 -1.37 -3.51 -11.57
C CYS A 67 -0.88 -4.75 -12.32
N GLU A 68 0.43 -5.03 -12.27
CA GLU A 68 1.08 -6.17 -12.95
C GLU A 68 0.29 -7.48 -12.86
N PRO A 69 -0.08 -8.01 -11.67
CA PRO A 69 -0.82 -9.26 -11.58
C PRO A 69 -2.18 -9.23 -12.29
N ALA A 70 -2.90 -8.10 -12.23
CA ALA A 70 -4.19 -7.95 -12.90
C ALA A 70 -4.05 -7.84 -14.42
N VAL A 71 -3.03 -7.12 -14.88
CA VAL A 71 -2.70 -7.01 -16.31
C VAL A 71 -2.25 -8.35 -16.88
N LEU A 72 -1.43 -9.14 -16.16
CA LEU A 72 -1.02 -10.47 -16.62
C LEU A 72 -2.19 -11.47 -16.66
N GLN A 73 -3.19 -11.33 -15.80
CA GLN A 73 -4.40 -12.15 -15.84
C GLN A 73 -5.36 -11.72 -16.97
N SER A 74 -5.20 -10.50 -17.49
CA SER A 74 -6.03 -9.97 -18.55
C SER A 74 -5.74 -10.65 -19.89
N LYS A 75 -6.79 -11.16 -20.54
CA LYS A 75 -6.73 -11.85 -21.83
C LYS A 75 -7.07 -10.96 -23.02
N THR A 76 -7.53 -9.73 -22.77
CA THR A 76 -8.05 -8.82 -23.79
C THR A 76 -7.52 -7.41 -23.57
N VAL A 77 -7.25 -6.68 -24.67
CA VAL A 77 -6.80 -5.28 -24.67
C VAL A 77 -7.69 -4.41 -23.77
N SER A 78 -9.01 -4.53 -23.87
CA SER A 78 -9.97 -3.72 -23.11
C SER A 78 -9.82 -3.87 -21.59
N MET A 79 -9.49 -5.08 -21.10
CA MET A 79 -9.25 -5.30 -19.67
C MET A 79 -7.95 -4.65 -19.23
N VAL A 80 -6.87 -4.81 -20.02
CA VAL A 80 -5.58 -4.17 -19.77
C VAL A 80 -5.76 -2.64 -19.72
N HIS A 81 -6.49 -2.09 -20.69
CA HIS A 81 -6.81 -0.67 -20.76
C HIS A 81 -7.63 -0.23 -19.54
N ALA A 82 -8.63 -1.00 -19.12
CA ALA A 82 -9.44 -0.69 -17.94
C ALA A 82 -8.62 -0.69 -16.64
N CYS A 83 -7.69 -1.65 -16.48
CA CYS A 83 -6.78 -1.71 -15.34
C CYS A 83 -5.89 -0.46 -15.29
N LEU A 84 -5.32 -0.04 -16.42
CA LEU A 84 -4.46 1.14 -16.49
C LEU A 84 -5.24 2.47 -16.42
N SER A 85 -6.49 2.52 -16.90
CA SER A 85 -7.32 3.72 -16.77
C SER A 85 -7.76 4.00 -15.33
N ARG A 86 -7.78 2.99 -14.45
CA ARG A 86 -8.26 3.14 -13.06
C ARG A 86 -7.32 2.51 -12.03
N PRO A 87 -6.08 3.02 -11.88
CA PRO A 87 -5.09 2.44 -10.97
C PRO A 87 -5.50 2.46 -9.50
N ARG A 88 -6.38 3.38 -9.07
CA ARG A 88 -6.94 3.43 -7.70
C ARG A 88 -7.67 2.18 -7.25
N GLN A 89 -8.13 1.34 -8.18
CA GLN A 89 -8.74 0.06 -7.81
C GLN A 89 -7.73 -0.88 -7.16
N PHE A 90 -6.44 -0.71 -7.47
CA PHE A 90 -5.34 -1.52 -6.95
C PHE A 90 -4.62 -0.83 -5.80
N VAL A 91 -4.75 0.49 -5.66
CA VAL A 91 -4.06 1.29 -4.64
C VAL A 91 -5.06 1.76 -3.59
N THR A 92 -5.07 1.05 -2.45
CA THR A 92 -5.96 1.35 -1.31
C THR A 92 -5.35 2.37 -0.36
N ASP A 93 -4.03 2.36 -0.18
CA ASP A 93 -3.34 3.12 0.86
C ASP A 93 -2.02 3.70 0.36
N TYR A 94 -1.73 4.95 0.77
CA TYR A 94 -0.44 5.59 0.51
C TYR A 94 0.73 4.80 1.10
N ARG A 95 0.58 4.24 2.32
CA ARG A 95 1.64 3.48 2.99
C ARG A 95 2.11 2.29 2.14
N THR A 96 1.16 1.52 1.62
CA THR A 96 1.45 0.35 0.77
C THR A 96 2.11 0.80 -0.53
N LEU A 97 1.60 1.86 -1.13
CA LEU A 97 2.18 2.43 -2.35
C LEU A 97 3.61 2.91 -2.14
N ALA A 98 3.86 3.67 -1.06
CA ALA A 98 5.18 4.15 -0.68
C ALA A 98 6.12 2.99 -0.33
N GLN A 99 5.62 1.94 0.33
CA GLN A 99 6.42 0.74 0.59
C GLN A 99 6.85 0.04 -0.69
N VAL A 100 5.99 -0.02 -1.72
CA VAL A 100 6.34 -0.61 -3.02
C VAL A 100 7.28 0.31 -3.82
N GLY A 101 7.03 1.63 -3.83
CA GLY A 101 7.80 2.62 -4.57
C GLY A 101 9.18 2.92 -3.97
N PHE A 102 9.29 2.88 -2.64
CA PHE A 102 10.51 3.18 -1.87
C PHE A 102 11.06 1.96 -1.15
N SER A 103 10.73 0.73 -1.58
CA SER A 103 11.04 -0.54 -0.88
C SER A 103 12.47 -0.66 -0.34
N LYS A 104 13.49 -0.09 -1.00
CA LYS A 104 14.88 -0.08 -0.48
C LYS A 104 15.06 0.87 0.71
N LEU A 105 14.44 2.05 0.67
CA LEU A 105 14.52 3.06 1.72
C LEU A 105 13.59 2.72 2.90
N TYR A 106 12.37 2.21 2.65
CA TYR A 106 11.46 1.82 3.71
C TYR A 106 11.94 0.57 4.48
N GLN A 107 12.55 -0.40 3.80
CA GLN A 107 13.21 -1.54 4.48
C GLN A 107 14.42 -1.10 5.28
N ALA A 108 15.25 -0.19 4.77
CA ALA A 108 16.39 0.36 5.52
C ALA A 108 15.91 1.16 6.75
N TYR A 109 14.90 2.02 6.58
CA TYR A 109 14.28 2.79 7.67
C TYR A 109 13.65 1.87 8.73
N ASN A 110 12.88 0.86 8.34
CA ASN A 110 12.31 -0.13 9.27
C ASN A 110 13.38 -1.01 9.93
N SER A 111 14.47 -1.34 9.22
CA SER A 111 15.58 -2.10 9.81
C SER A 111 16.33 -1.25 10.83
N SER A 112 16.50 0.04 10.55
CA SER A 112 17.10 1.00 11.48
C SER A 112 16.19 1.27 12.69
N LEU A 113 14.87 1.43 12.50
CA LEU A 113 13.91 1.60 13.59
C LEU A 113 13.81 0.36 14.48
N LYS A 114 13.81 -0.85 13.90
CA LYS A 114 13.86 -2.09 14.68
C LYS A 114 15.18 -2.26 15.43
N ALA A 115 16.27 -1.68 14.93
CA ALA A 115 17.57 -1.68 15.60
C ALA A 115 17.67 -0.60 16.70
N THR A 116 16.89 0.49 16.62
CA THR A 116 16.94 1.61 17.57
C THR A 116 15.89 1.52 18.69
N ILE A 117 14.82 0.73 18.55
CA ILE A 117 13.83 0.53 19.62
C ILE A 117 14.25 -0.69 20.49
N PRO A 118 14.73 -0.49 21.73
CA PRO A 118 15.03 -1.60 22.64
C PRO A 118 13.72 -2.28 23.07
N ARG A 119 13.77 -3.62 23.15
CA ARG A 119 12.75 -4.46 23.78
C ARG A 119 12.43 -3.96 25.18
N GLU A 120 11.27 -3.35 25.41
CA GLU A 120 10.66 -3.27 26.75
C GLU A 120 9.13 -3.34 26.59
N LYS A 121 8.58 -4.44 27.12
CA LYS A 121 7.18 -4.72 27.46
C LYS A 121 6.18 -4.83 26.31
N THR A 122 6.26 -5.97 25.63
CA THR A 122 5.06 -6.81 25.48
C THR A 122 4.55 -7.09 26.89
N LEU A 123 3.72 -6.20 27.43
CA LEU A 123 2.94 -6.49 28.62
C LEU A 123 2.09 -7.68 28.23
N SER A 124 2.44 -8.84 28.77
CA SER A 124 1.64 -10.04 28.74
C SER A 124 0.23 -9.67 29.19
N ILE A 125 -0.69 -9.53 28.24
CA ILE A 125 -2.09 -9.84 28.51
C ILE A 125 -2.06 -11.34 28.74
N GLN A 126 -1.82 -11.73 29.99
CA GLN A 126 -2.24 -13.04 30.46
C GLN A 126 -3.73 -13.07 30.18
N THR A 127 -4.10 -13.87 29.17
CA THR A 127 -5.46 -14.28 28.92
C THR A 127 -6.07 -14.67 30.26
N ILE A 128 -7.01 -13.86 30.75
CA ILE A 128 -7.84 -14.27 31.88
C ILE A 128 -8.57 -15.51 31.38
N PRO A 129 -8.41 -16.70 32.02
CA PRO A 129 -9.17 -17.87 31.62
C PRO A 129 -10.66 -17.54 31.75
N SER A 130 -11.42 -17.84 30.71
CA SER A 130 -12.80 -17.39 30.45
C SER A 130 -13.87 -17.90 31.45
N GLY A 131 -13.50 -18.30 32.67
CA GLY A 131 -14.39 -18.89 33.69
C GLY A 131 -14.32 -18.24 35.07
N ALA A 132 -13.67 -17.07 35.25
CA ALA A 132 -13.52 -16.44 36.57
C ALA A 132 -14.70 -15.56 37.02
N ILE A 133 -15.75 -15.41 36.21
CA ILE A 133 -16.88 -14.51 36.52
C ILE A 133 -17.95 -15.19 37.39
N ASP A 134 -18.01 -16.53 37.42
CA ASP A 134 -19.01 -17.30 38.17
C ASP A 134 -18.61 -17.61 39.63
N GLN A 135 -17.43 -17.18 40.09
CA GLN A 135 -17.00 -17.39 41.49
C GLN A 135 -17.17 -16.17 42.41
N ILE A 136 -17.83 -15.11 41.96
CA ILE A 136 -18.15 -13.97 42.82
C ILE A 136 -19.43 -14.29 43.60
N GLN A 137 -19.29 -15.05 44.69
CA GLN A 137 -20.33 -15.22 45.70
C GLN A 137 -20.55 -13.86 46.40
N PRO A 138 -21.78 -13.33 46.52
CA PRO A 138 -22.02 -12.14 47.32
C PRO A 138 -21.72 -12.41 48.81
N PRO A 139 -21.29 -11.38 49.56
CA PRO A 139 -20.93 -11.54 50.97
C PRO A 139 -22.13 -12.03 51.79
N ASN A 140 -21.89 -13.04 52.62
CA ASN A 140 -22.83 -13.57 53.59
C ASN A 140 -23.17 -12.47 54.62
N VAL A 141 -24.32 -11.81 54.45
CA VAL A 141 -24.84 -10.85 55.42
C VAL A 141 -25.42 -11.66 56.57
N GLY A 142 -24.58 -11.93 57.57
CA GLY A 142 -25.01 -12.52 58.83
C GLY A 142 -25.97 -11.58 59.54
N PHE A 143 -27.27 -11.81 59.39
CA PHE A 143 -28.26 -11.32 60.34
C PHE A 143 -28.26 -12.26 61.54
N SER A 144 -27.56 -11.85 62.60
CA SER A 144 -27.82 -12.37 63.94
C SER A 144 -29.24 -12.00 64.35
N SER A 145 -29.98 -12.98 64.87
CA SER A 145 -31.13 -12.79 65.77
C SER A 145 -30.85 -13.58 67.05
#